data_AF-A0ABD0ND28-F1
#
_entry.id   AF-A0ABD0ND28-F1
#
_cell.length_a   1.000
_cell.length_b   1.000
_cell.length_c   1.000
_cell.angle_alpha   90.00
_cell.angle_beta   90.00
_cell.angle_gamma   90.00
#
_symmetry.space_group_name_H-M   'P 1'
#
loop_
_entity.id
_entity.type
_entity.pdbx_description
1 polymer ?
#
loop_
_entity_poly.entity_id
_entity_poly.type
_entity_poly.pdbx_seq_one_letter_code
_entity_poly.pdbx_strand_id
1 'polypeptide(L)' 'MSGVASTLAKKRAQAAGFGTNAKATKYLNQDFEALRSQCLSSGSLFTDSYFPAAPESLGFKELGPSSYKTRGISWKRPG' A
#
# COMPACT_ATOMS: atom_id res chain seq x y z
N MET A 1 0.57 -26.67 -2.75
CA MET A 1 -0.87 -27.05 -2.82
C MET A 1 -1.72 -26.14 -1.93
N SER A 2 -2.13 -24.95 -2.40
CA SER A 2 -2.88 -23.96 -1.59
C SER A 2 -4.12 -23.36 -2.31
N GLY A 3 -4.34 -23.70 -3.59
CA GLY A 3 -5.34 -23.02 -4.43
C GLY A 3 -6.80 -23.16 -3.96
N VAL A 4 -7.22 -24.35 -3.49
CA VAL A 4 -8.62 -24.60 -3.13
C VAL A 4 -8.96 -24.07 -1.72
N ALA A 5 -8.04 -24.21 -0.76
CA ALA A 5 -8.25 -23.71 0.60
C ALA A 5 -8.27 -22.18 0.66
N SER A 6 -7.36 -21.52 -0.08
CA SER A 6 -7.31 -20.04 -0.14
C SER A 6 -8.52 -19.43 -0.86
N THR A 7 -9.03 -20.09 -1.91
CA THR A 7 -10.25 -19.63 -2.59
C THR A 7 -11.49 -19.81 -1.73
N LEU A 8 -11.62 -20.92 -0.99
CA LEU A 8 -12.71 -21.12 -0.04
C LEU A 8 -12.67 -20.09 1.10
N ALA A 9 -11.49 -19.79 1.64
CA ALA A 9 -11.32 -18.74 2.66
C ALA A 9 -11.72 -17.35 2.14
N LYS A 10 -11.33 -16.99 0.91
CA LYS A 10 -11.75 -15.74 0.25
C LYS A 10 -13.28 -15.67 0.07
N LYS A 11 -13.92 -16.74 -0.38
CA LYS A 11 -15.39 -16.79 -0.54
C LYS A 11 -16.11 -16.61 0.80
N ARG A 12 -15.62 -17.25 1.87
CA ARG A 12 -16.17 -17.07 3.23
C ARG A 12 -15.96 -15.64 3.74
N ALA A 13 -14.81 -15.03 3.49
CA ALA A 13 -14.56 -13.65 3.85
C ALA A 13 -15.51 -12.69 3.11
N GLN A 14 -15.70 -12.89 1.80
CA GLN A 14 -16.68 -12.11 1.03
C GLN A 14 -18.10 -12.27 1.59
N ALA A 15 -18.53 -13.50 1.92
CA ALA A 15 -19.82 -13.76 2.55
C ALA A 15 -19.95 -13.12 3.94
N ALA A 16 -18.86 -13.00 4.70
CA ALA A 16 -18.78 -12.28 5.97
C ALA A 16 -18.65 -10.75 5.83
N GLY A 17 -18.90 -10.22 4.62
CA GLY A 17 -18.94 -8.79 4.29
C GLY A 17 -17.59 -8.15 3.99
N PHE A 18 -16.48 -8.90 4.01
CA PHE A 18 -15.16 -8.34 3.67
C PHE A 18 -15.11 -7.92 2.19
N GLY A 19 -14.67 -6.69 1.94
CA GLY A 19 -14.67 -6.05 0.61
C GLY A 19 -15.85 -5.11 0.36
N THR A 20 -16.81 -5.01 1.29
CA THR A 20 -17.83 -3.96 1.28
C THR A 20 -17.27 -2.64 1.82
N ASN A 21 -17.93 -1.50 1.55
CA ASN A 21 -17.50 -0.20 2.08
C ASN A 21 -17.40 -0.18 3.61
N ALA A 22 -18.27 -0.93 4.31
CA ALA A 22 -18.25 -1.02 5.77
C ALA A 22 -17.11 -1.90 6.31
N LYS A 23 -16.56 -2.80 5.49
CA LYS A 23 -15.53 -3.76 5.88
C LYS A 23 -14.53 -3.97 4.75
N ALA A 24 -13.86 -2.88 4.38
CA ALA A 24 -12.88 -2.89 3.32
C ALA A 24 -11.73 -3.84 3.64
N THR A 25 -11.26 -4.57 2.62
CA THR A 25 -10.09 -5.43 2.76
C THR A 25 -8.84 -4.58 2.84
N LYS A 26 -7.99 -4.85 3.82
CA LYS A 26 -6.69 -4.18 3.98
C LYS A 26 -5.78 -4.54 2.80
N TYR A 27 -5.49 -3.57 1.93
CA TYR A 27 -4.55 -3.78 0.83
C TYR A 27 -3.18 -4.12 1.40
N LEU A 28 -2.56 -5.18 0.89
CA LEU A 28 -1.27 -5.69 1.38
C LEU A 28 -1.23 -5.95 2.90
N ASN A 29 -2.39 -6.19 3.52
CA ASN A 29 -2.56 -6.32 4.97
C ASN A 29 -2.07 -5.11 5.78
N GLN A 30 -1.97 -3.92 5.17
CA GLN A 30 -1.63 -2.69 5.87
C GLN A 30 -2.82 -2.20 6.70
N ASP A 31 -2.59 -1.93 7.99
CA ASP A 31 -3.61 -1.41 8.91
C ASP A 31 -3.28 0.04 9.27
N PHE A 32 -4.12 0.98 8.84
CA PHE A 32 -3.91 2.40 9.07
C PHE A 32 -3.80 2.75 10.57
N GLU A 33 -4.68 2.22 11.42
CA GLU A 33 -4.68 2.58 12.84
C GLU A 33 -3.45 2.03 13.56
N ALA A 34 -3.03 0.81 13.21
CA ALA A 34 -1.82 0.22 13.75
C ALA A 34 -0.56 0.99 13.29
N LEU A 35 -0.48 1.33 12.00
CA LEU A 35 0.65 2.08 11.44
C LEU A 35 0.72 3.49 12.03
N ARG A 36 -0.43 4.17 12.15
CA ARG A 36 -0.52 5.50 12.74
C ARG A 36 -0.08 5.50 14.20
N SER A 37 -0.59 4.56 15.00
CA SER A 37 -0.21 4.46 16.42
C SER A 37 1.27 4.14 16.61
N GLN A 38 1.86 3.29 15.77
CA GLN A 38 3.29 2.99 15.77
C GLN A 38 4.15 4.21 15.40
N CYS A 39 3.75 4.99 14.39
CA CYS A 39 4.47 6.20 14.02
C CYS A 39 4.38 7.28 15.11
N LEU A 40 3.20 7.44 15.72
CA LEU A 40 3.00 8.37 16.84
C LEU A 40 3.81 7.97 18.07
N SER A 41 3.87 6.68 18.40
CA SER A 41 4.64 6.20 19.56
C SER A 41 6.16 6.31 19.34
N SER A 42 6.62 6.12 18.11
CA SER A 42 8.04 6.28 17.75
C SER A 42 8.44 7.73 17.45
N GLY A 43 7.49 8.66 17.40
CA GLY A 43 7.75 10.06 17.04
C GLY A 43 8.28 10.24 15.61
N SER A 44 8.03 9.27 14.73
CA SER A 44 8.54 9.24 13.36
C SER A 44 7.42 9.40 12.34
N LEU A 45 7.74 9.93 11.16
CA LEU A 45 6.78 10.04 10.08
C LEU A 45 6.64 8.71 9.35
N PHE A 46 5.41 8.35 9.00
CA PHE A 46 5.16 7.14 8.22
C PHE A 46 5.83 7.20 6.86
N THR A 47 6.54 6.12 6.51
CA THR A 47 7.16 5.90 5.21
C THR A 47 6.66 4.57 4.69
N ASP A 48 6.04 4.57 3.51
CA ASP A 48 5.43 3.37 2.96
C ASP A 48 6.51 2.44 2.37
N SER A 49 6.57 1.21 2.86
CA SER A 49 7.48 0.16 2.36
C SER A 49 6.99 -0.47 1.05
N TYR A 50 5.68 -0.46 0.81
CA TYR A 50 5.07 -1.06 -0.37
C TYR A 50 4.92 -0.07 -1.53
N PHE A 51 4.91 1.23 -1.22
CA PHE A 51 4.93 2.30 -2.21
C PHE A 51 6.00 3.36 -1.86
N PRO A 52 7.29 3.04 -2.07
CA PRO A 52 8.39 3.90 -1.66
C PRO A 52 8.40 5.22 -2.44
N ALA A 53 9.04 6.25 -1.88
CA ALA A 53 9.34 7.50 -2.58
C ALA A 53 10.49 7.33 -3.59
N ALA A 54 10.33 6.39 -4.53
CA ALA A 54 11.32 5.97 -5.51
C ALA A 54 10.80 6.16 -6.94
N PRO A 55 11.69 6.22 -7.97
CA PRO A 55 11.26 6.34 -9.36
C PRO A 55 10.35 5.20 -9.83
N GLU A 56 10.48 4.01 -9.24
CA GLU A 56 9.64 2.84 -9.53
C GLU A 56 8.16 3.09 -9.21
N SER A 57 7.89 3.94 -8.22
CA SER A 57 6.54 4.33 -7.82
C SER A 57 5.93 5.39 -8.75
N LEU A 58 6.74 6.11 -9.53
CA LEU A 58 6.26 7.05 -10.55
C LEU A 58 5.77 6.33 -11.80
N GLY A 59 6.36 5.18 -12.11
CA GLY A 59 5.91 4.31 -13.18
C GLY A 59 7.05 3.58 -13.87
N PHE A 60 6.75 3.11 -15.07
CA PHE A 60 7.66 2.33 -15.90
C PHE A 60 7.80 2.99 -17.28
N LYS A 61 8.92 2.70 -17.96
CA LYS A 61 9.25 3.17 -19.33
C LYS A 61 9.21 4.70 -19.49
N GLU A 62 8.04 5.28 -19.74
CA GLU A 62 7.82 6.72 -19.92
C GLU A 62 8.05 7.53 -18.64
N LEU A 63 7.75 6.94 -17.49
CA LEU A 63 7.98 7.52 -16.15
C LEU A 63 8.98 6.69 -15.34
N GLY A 64 9.78 5.86 -16.02
CA GLY A 64 10.79 5.03 -15.37
C GLY A 64 12.01 5.83 -14.90
N PRO A 65 12.97 5.18 -14.21
CA PRO A 65 14.16 5.83 -13.65
C PRO A 65 15.04 6.55 -14.69
N SER A 66 15.05 6.07 -15.93
CA SER A 66 15.84 6.62 -17.04
C SER A 66 15.11 7.69 -17.85
N SER A 67 13.84 7.99 -17.54
CA SER A 67 13.07 8.98 -18.27
C SER A 67 13.52 10.40 -17.93
N TYR A 68 13.62 11.26 -18.93
CA TYR A 68 13.88 12.69 -18.72
C TYR A 68 12.75 13.36 -17.92
N LYS A 69 11.53 12.81 -17.98
CA LYS A 69 10.33 13.36 -17.31
C LYS A 69 10.39 13.23 -15.79
N THR A 70 11.12 12.24 -15.28
CA THR A 70 11.22 11.95 -13.85
C THR A 70 12.54 12.41 -13.23
N ARG A 71 13.45 12.96 -14.04
CA ARG A 71 14.74 13.49 -13.61
C ARG A 71 14.53 14.74 -12.75
N GLY A 72 15.12 14.76 -11.55
CA GLY A 72 15.09 15.91 -10.65
C GLY A 72 13.81 16.05 -9.82
N ILE A 73 12.94 15.05 -9.80
CA ILE A 73 11.76 15.04 -8.93
C ILE A 73 12.18 14.91 -7.46
N SER A 74 11.63 15.77 -6.61
CA SER A 74 11.74 15.71 -5.16
C SER A 74 10.40 15.35 -4.52
N TRP A 75 10.38 14.34 -3.66
CA TRP A 75 9.19 13.98 -2.89
C TRP A 75 9.04 14.94 -1.70
N LYS A 76 7.87 15.57 -1.58
CA LYS A 76 7.56 16.52 -0.50
C LYS A 76 6.26 16.11 0.19
N ARG A 77 6.16 16.41 1.48
CA ARG A 77 4.93 16.26 2.24
C ARG A 77 4.17 17.60 2.24
N PRO A 78 2.83 17.60 2.16
CA PRO A 78 2.06 18.80 2.48
C PRO A 78 2.38 19.23 3.90
N GLY A 79 2.73 20.52 4.07
CA GLY A 79 2.92 21.17 5.37
C GLY A 79 1.67 21.91 5.79
#